data_AF-A0A537WEP0-F1
#
_entry.id   AF-A0A537WEP0-F1
#
_cell.length_a   1.000
_cell.length_b   1.000
_cell.length_c   1.000
_cell.angle_alpha   90.00
_cell.angle_beta   90.00
_cell.angle_gamma   90.00
#
_symmetry.space_group_name_H-M   'P 1'
#
loop_
_entity.id
_entity.type
_entity.pdbx_description
1 polymer ?
#
loop_
_entity_poly.entity_id
_entity_poly.type
_entity_poly.pdbx_seq_one_letter_code
_entity_poly.pdbx_strand_id
1 'polypeptide(L)'
;MRTTRGLGDMKVTILLADAAEAVNGKLYVLGGGWSITGPDPSPMALAIKIEVPWDQSNQPHVCRLELLDSDGQPVEMETPEGEREIFIEANFEVGRPAGVKPGTPIDLPLAINVPPFPLDAGGRYEWRLSI
;
A
#
# COMPACT_ATOMS: atom_id res chain seq x y z
N MET A 1 10.94 -4.33 -24.69
CA MET A 1 9.51 -4.40 -24.36
C MET A 1 9.12 -3.08 -23.72
N ARG A 2 8.47 -2.18 -24.46
CA ARG A 2 8.06 -0.86 -23.95
C ARG A 2 6.67 -1.00 -23.36
N THR A 3 6.53 -0.90 -22.04
CA THR A 3 5.24 -0.72 -21.38
C THR A 3 4.79 0.72 -21.64
N THR A 4 3.95 0.92 -22.65
CA THR A 4 3.12 2.11 -22.77
C THR A 4 2.14 2.08 -21.61
N ARG A 5 2.52 2.73 -20.52
CA ARG A 5 1.65 3.00 -19.38
C ARG A 5 0.53 3.91 -19.88
N GLY A 6 -0.73 3.51 -19.65
CA GLY A 6 -1.87 4.30 -20.09
C GLY A 6 -1.82 5.69 -19.48
N LEU A 7 -2.09 6.72 -20.28
CA LEU A 7 -2.46 8.04 -19.78
C LEU A 7 -3.79 7.86 -19.02
N GLY A 8 -3.70 7.48 -17.75
CA GLY A 8 -4.86 7.07 -16.95
C GLY A 8 -4.48 6.19 -15.76
N ASP A 9 -3.37 5.45 -15.79
CA ASP A 9 -3.04 4.54 -14.68
C ASP A 9 -2.39 5.29 -13.50
N MET A 10 -2.90 5.08 -12.29
CA MET A 10 -2.26 5.60 -11.08
C MET A 10 -0.86 5.02 -10.90
N LYS A 11 0.11 5.81 -10.42
CA LYS A 11 1.44 5.27 -10.09
C LYS A 11 1.48 4.95 -8.63
N VAL A 12 1.91 3.74 -8.31
CA VAL A 12 2.08 3.33 -6.93
C VAL A 12 3.52 2.96 -6.70
N THR A 13 4.08 3.51 -5.64
CA THR A 13 5.32 3.02 -5.04
C THR A 13 4.95 2.54 -3.64
N ILE A 14 5.29 1.29 -3.32
CA ILE A 14 5.08 0.71 -2.00
C ILE A 14 6.43 0.23 -1.46
N LEU A 15 6.65 0.44 -0.17
CA LEU A 15 7.86 0.05 0.53
C LEU A 15 7.47 -0.53 1.89
N LEU A 16 7.97 -1.73 2.19
CA LEU A 16 7.93 -2.27 3.56
C LEU A 16 8.88 -1.50 4.46
N ALA A 17 8.45 -1.26 5.70
CA ALA A 17 9.18 -0.49 6.69
C ALA A 17 8.88 -1.02 8.10
N ASP A 18 9.67 -0.61 9.08
CA ASP A 18 9.39 -0.92 10.49
C ASP A 18 8.25 -0.04 11.02
N ALA A 19 8.21 1.21 10.57
CA ALA A 19 7.12 2.15 10.82
C ALA A 19 7.03 3.19 9.70
N ALA A 20 5.85 3.77 9.50
CA ALA A 20 5.64 4.87 8.56
C ALA A 20 4.65 5.89 9.09
N GLU A 21 4.80 7.14 8.67
CA GLU A 21 3.88 8.23 9.01
C GLU A 21 3.66 9.14 7.79
N ALA A 22 2.40 9.49 7.51
CA ALA A 22 2.04 10.43 6.46
C ALA A 22 1.52 11.73 7.09
N VAL A 23 2.29 12.81 6.99
CA VAL A 23 1.96 14.11 7.61
C VAL A 23 2.24 15.24 6.63
N ASN A 24 1.25 16.12 6.42
CA ASN A 24 1.37 17.31 5.57
C ASN A 24 1.92 17.02 4.16
N GLY A 25 1.45 15.94 3.54
CA GLY A 25 1.90 15.53 2.20
C GLY A 25 3.31 14.95 2.14
N LYS A 26 3.93 14.64 3.28
CA LYS A 26 5.22 13.94 3.37
C LYS A 26 5.03 12.54 3.93
N LEU A 27 5.82 11.61 3.42
CA LEU A 27 5.90 10.24 3.91
C LEU A 27 7.22 10.05 4.67
N TYR A 28 7.13 9.89 5.98
CA TYR A 28 8.23 9.53 6.86
C TYR A 28 8.30 8.00 6.94
N VAL A 29 9.48 7.44 6.72
CA VAL A 29 9.70 5.99 6.66
C VAL A 29 10.85 5.63 7.58
N LEU A 30 10.59 4.75 8.56
CA LEU A 30 11.58 4.23 9.49
C LEU A 30 11.91 2.78 9.10
N GLY A 31 13.19 2.47 8.90
CA GLY A 31 13.62 1.11 8.55
C GLY A 31 13.11 0.62 7.18
N GLY A 32 12.89 1.53 6.23
CA GLY A 32 12.33 1.17 4.92
C GLY A 32 13.22 0.26 4.08
N GLY A 33 12.61 -0.67 3.37
CA GLY A 33 13.26 -1.51 2.35
C GLY A 33 13.72 -2.88 2.83
N TRP A 34 13.26 -3.34 4.00
CA TRP A 34 13.49 -4.72 4.39
C TRP A 34 12.59 -5.68 3.59
N SER A 35 13.07 -6.91 3.42
CA SER A 35 12.35 -8.00 2.77
C SER A 35 12.51 -9.33 3.52
N ILE A 36 13.10 -9.29 4.71
CA ILE A 36 13.32 -10.42 5.60
C ILE A 36 12.90 -9.97 7.00
N THR A 37 12.07 -10.77 7.66
CA THR A 37 11.68 -10.63 9.06
C THR A 37 11.90 -11.98 9.75
N GLY A 38 12.04 -12.02 11.08
CA GLY A 38 12.25 -13.28 11.79
C GLY A 38 12.38 -13.09 13.30
N PRO A 39 12.67 -14.18 14.03
CA PRO A 39 11.74 -15.30 14.21
C PRO A 39 10.42 -14.85 14.88
N ASP A 40 10.41 -13.71 15.54
CA ASP A 40 9.24 -13.15 16.21
C ASP A 40 8.52 -12.16 15.27
N PRO A 41 7.18 -12.07 15.31
CA PRO A 41 6.44 -11.07 14.56
C PRO A 41 6.92 -9.66 14.90
N SER A 42 7.61 -9.01 13.97
CA SER A 42 8.00 -7.61 14.09
C SER A 42 6.89 -6.72 13.55
N PRO A 43 6.66 -5.53 14.15
CA PRO A 43 5.79 -4.53 13.55
C PRO A 43 6.22 -4.24 12.10
N MET A 44 5.25 -4.08 11.22
CA MET A 44 5.52 -3.69 9.85
C MET A 44 4.67 -2.49 9.45
N ALA A 45 5.15 -1.73 8.48
CA ALA A 45 4.41 -0.66 7.88
C ALA A 45 4.50 -0.70 6.36
N LEU A 46 3.41 -0.29 5.71
CA LEU A 46 3.32 -0.06 4.29
C LEU A 46 3.44 1.45 4.07
N ALA A 47 4.62 1.86 3.60
CA ALA A 47 4.87 3.22 3.14
C ALA A 47 4.50 3.30 1.66
N ILE A 48 3.41 3.99 1.35
CA ILE A 48 2.82 4.02 0.01
C ILE A 48 2.81 5.46 -0.51
N LYS A 49 3.23 5.63 -1.76
CA LYS A 49 3.06 6.86 -2.52
C LYS A 49 2.21 6.56 -3.75
N ILE A 50 1.04 7.19 -3.82
CA ILE A 50 0.17 7.15 -5.00
C ILE A 50 0.32 8.47 -5.75
N GLU A 51 0.66 8.40 -7.04
CA GLU A 51 0.62 9.54 -7.96
C GLU A 51 -0.72 9.47 -8.71
N VAL A 52 -1.69 10.24 -8.23
CA VAL A 52 -3.04 10.29 -8.78
C VAL A 52 -3.02 11.14 -10.04
N PRO A 53 -3.43 10.62 -11.21
CA PRO A 53 -3.52 11.41 -12.43
C PRO A 53 -4.41 12.64 -12.24
N TRP A 54 -4.07 13.73 -12.92
CA TRP A 54 -4.78 15.01 -12.77
C TRP A 54 -6.28 14.88 -13.02
N ASP A 55 -6.68 14.10 -14.01
CA ASP A 55 -8.06 13.83 -14.40
C ASP A 55 -8.81 12.91 -13.43
N GLN A 56 -8.09 12.16 -12.59
CA GLN A 56 -8.65 11.30 -11.54
C GLN A 56 -8.79 11.97 -10.16
N SER A 57 -8.33 13.21 -9.98
CA SER A 57 -8.54 13.99 -8.74
C SER A 57 -10.01 14.39 -8.52
N ASN A 58 -10.41 14.70 -7.29
CA ASN A 58 -11.77 15.05 -6.88
C ASN A 58 -12.81 13.95 -7.22
N GLN A 59 -12.36 12.70 -7.24
CA GLN A 59 -13.18 11.52 -7.42
C GLN A 59 -12.81 10.51 -6.32
N PRO A 60 -13.78 9.78 -5.76
CA PRO A 60 -13.50 8.75 -4.78
C PRO A 60 -12.87 7.52 -5.45
N HIS A 61 -11.87 6.95 -4.78
CA HIS A 61 -11.17 5.74 -5.18
C HIS A 61 -11.10 4.75 -4.01
N VAL A 62 -10.99 3.47 -4.32
CA VAL A 62 -10.81 2.40 -3.34
C VAL A 62 -9.45 1.76 -3.59
N CYS A 63 -8.62 1.73 -2.56
CA CYS A 63 -7.37 0.97 -2.54
C CYS A 63 -7.55 -0.27 -1.68
N ARG A 64 -7.20 -1.43 -2.24
CA ARG A 64 -7.16 -2.69 -1.50
C ARG A 64 -5.74 -3.24 -1.49
N LEU A 65 -5.27 -3.56 -0.29
CA LEU A 65 -4.00 -4.21 -0.01
C LEU A 65 -4.27 -5.62 0.49
N GLU A 66 -3.69 -6.61 -0.16
CA GLU A 66 -3.86 -8.01 0.18
C GLU A 66 -2.51 -8.61 0.50
N LEU A 67 -2.44 -9.39 1.58
CA LEU A 67 -1.26 -10.18 1.87
C LEU A 67 -1.40 -11.54 1.19
N LEU A 68 -0.44 -11.87 0.34
CA LEU A 68 -0.41 -13.09 -0.43
C LEU A 68 0.78 -13.97 -0.03
N ASP A 69 0.61 -15.27 -0.14
CA ASP A 69 1.67 -16.27 0.06
C ASP A 69 2.56 -16.45 -1.19
N SER A 70 3.44 -17.45 -1.15
CA SER A 70 4.37 -17.77 -2.24
C SER A 70 3.69 -18.24 -3.53
N ASP A 71 2.46 -18.75 -3.42
CA ASP A 71 1.65 -19.25 -4.53
C ASP A 71 0.63 -18.19 -5.01
N GLY A 72 0.66 -17.00 -4.41
CA GLY A 72 -0.20 -15.88 -4.73
C GLY A 72 -1.63 -16.04 -4.20
N GLN A 73 -1.86 -16.93 -3.25
CA GLN A 73 -3.15 -17.06 -2.55
C GLN A 73 -3.23 -16.06 -1.39
N PRO A 74 -4.42 -15.54 -1.04
CA PRO A 74 -4.60 -14.75 0.17
C PRO A 74 -4.14 -15.51 1.41
N VAL A 75 -3.39 -14.82 2.27
CA VAL A 75 -3.07 -15.35 3.60
C VAL A 75 -4.32 -15.23 4.46
N GLU A 76 -4.72 -16.33 5.10
CA GLU A 76 -5.84 -16.39 6.03
C GLU A 76 -5.34 -16.42 7.48
N MET A 77 -6.09 -15.82 8.40
CA MET A 77 -5.87 -15.93 9.84
C MET A 77 -7.15 -16.41 10.53
N GLU A 78 -6.99 -17.18 11.61
CA GLU A 78 -8.08 -17.52 12.51
C GLU A 78 -8.50 -16.29 13.32
N THR A 79 -9.75 -15.84 13.16
CA THR A 79 -10.39 -14.81 14.00
C THR A 79 -11.48 -15.44 14.86
N PRO A 80 -11.99 -14.76 15.90
CA PRO A 80 -13.13 -15.24 16.68
C PRO A 80 -14.38 -15.57 15.84
N GLU A 81 -14.47 -15.04 14.62
CA GLU A 81 -15.56 -15.24 13.67
C GLU A 81 -15.24 -16.29 12.58
N GLY A 82 -14.08 -16.94 12.62
CA GLY A 82 -13.61 -17.93 11.65
C GLY A 82 -12.35 -17.50 10.90
N GLU A 83 -11.91 -18.32 9.94
CA GLU A 83 -10.79 -17.99 9.05
C GLU A 83 -11.15 -16.79 8.16
N ARG A 84 -10.26 -15.80 8.09
CA ARG A 84 -10.43 -14.59 7.27
C ARG A 84 -9.14 -14.19 6.58
N GLU A 85 -9.27 -13.74 5.34
CA GLU A 85 -8.16 -13.15 4.57
C GLU A 85 -7.59 -11.89 5.24
N ILE A 86 -6.27 -11.74 5.15
CA ILE A 86 -5.56 -10.53 5.59
C ILE A 86 -5.57 -9.50 4.46
N PHE A 87 -6.44 -8.51 4.59
CA PHE A 87 -6.48 -7.37 3.68
C PHE A 87 -6.75 -6.05 4.41
N ILE A 88 -6.42 -4.95 3.74
CA ILE A 88 -6.68 -3.59 4.19
C ILE A 88 -7.36 -2.85 3.04
N GLU A 89 -8.52 -2.27 3.30
CA GLU A 89 -9.25 -1.45 2.33
C GLU A 89 -9.27 0.00 2.80
N ALA A 90 -8.96 0.93 1.90
CA ALA A 90 -8.94 2.36 2.18
C ALA A 90 -9.62 3.12 1.04
N ASN A 91 -10.64 3.91 1.40
CA ASN A 91 -11.21 4.91 0.50
C ASN A 91 -10.34 6.16 0.52
N PHE A 92 -10.05 6.72 -0.64
CA PHE A 92 -9.33 7.99 -0.73
C PHE A 92 -9.89 8.89 -1.83
N GLU A 93 -9.76 10.19 -1.63
CA GLU A 93 -10.02 11.21 -2.63
C GLU A 93 -8.94 12.28 -2.49
N VAL A 94 -8.34 12.67 -3.61
CA VAL A 94 -7.29 13.70 -3.62
C VAL A 94 -7.83 14.93 -4.32
N GLY A 95 -7.78 16.05 -3.61
CA GLY A 95 -8.16 17.35 -4.17
C GLY A 95 -7.24 17.79 -5.30
N ARG A 96 -7.76 18.59 -6.23
CA ARG A 96 -6.97 19.27 -7.27
C ARG A 96 -6.63 20.70 -6.84
N PRO A 97 -5.36 21.01 -6.48
CA PRO A 97 -5.01 22.37 -6.11
C PRO A 97 -5.20 23.36 -7.27
N ALA A 98 -5.61 24.59 -6.96
CA ALA A 98 -5.81 25.63 -7.96
C ALA A 98 -4.50 25.94 -8.71
N GLY A 99 -4.60 26.08 -10.04
CA GLY A 99 -3.45 26.40 -10.89
C GLY A 99 -2.55 25.21 -11.27
N VAL A 100 -2.82 24.00 -10.77
CA VAL A 100 -2.12 22.79 -11.23
C VAL A 100 -2.47 22.49 -12.68
N LYS A 101 -1.43 22.41 -13.54
CA LYS A 101 -1.60 22.18 -14.97
C LYS A 101 -2.20 20.80 -15.25
N PRO A 102 -3.12 20.67 -16.24
CA PRO A 102 -3.59 19.38 -16.71
C PRO A 102 -2.44 18.41 -17.01
N GLY A 103 -2.61 17.16 -16.60
CA GLY A 103 -1.59 16.11 -16.73
C GLY A 103 -0.54 16.07 -15.62
N THR A 104 -0.54 17.02 -14.67
CA THR A 104 0.34 16.96 -13.49
C THR A 104 -0.24 15.99 -12.46
N PRO A 105 0.45 14.90 -12.11
CA PRO A 105 -0.05 14.00 -11.07
C PRO A 105 -0.05 14.69 -9.70
N ILE A 106 -0.98 14.29 -8.84
CA ILE A 106 -1.08 14.75 -7.45
C ILE A 106 -0.58 13.63 -6.54
N ASP A 107 0.39 13.96 -5.69
CA ASP A 107 1.00 13.02 -4.75
C ASP A 107 0.10 12.81 -3.52
N LEU A 108 -0.20 11.54 -3.24
CA LEU A 108 -0.86 11.07 -2.03
C LEU A 108 0.06 10.10 -1.28
N PRO A 109 0.70 10.54 -0.19
CA PRO A 109 1.37 9.64 0.72
C PRO A 109 0.35 8.96 1.64
N LEU A 110 0.48 7.66 1.80
CA LEU A 110 -0.26 6.84 2.75
C LEU A 110 0.73 6.05 3.60
N ALA A 111 0.44 5.96 4.89
CA ALA A 111 1.20 5.17 5.84
C ALA A 111 0.25 4.25 6.59
N ILE A 112 0.46 2.95 6.47
CA ILE A 112 -0.37 1.94 7.12
C ILE A 112 0.54 1.13 8.03
N ASN A 113 0.39 1.29 9.34
CA ASN A 113 1.11 0.50 10.33
C ASN A 113 0.27 -0.74 10.65
N VAL A 114 0.82 -1.91 10.38
CA VAL A 114 0.18 -3.20 10.59
C VAL A 114 0.69 -3.77 11.91
N PRO A 115 -0.19 -4.02 12.89
CA PRO A 115 0.21 -4.70 14.13
C PRO A 115 0.87 -6.05 13.82
N PRO A 116 1.78 -6.54 14.67
CA PRO A 116 2.35 -7.87 14.49
C PRO A 116 1.25 -8.95 14.47
N PHE A 117 1.31 -9.85 13.50
CA PHE A 117 0.45 -11.02 13.41
C PHE A 117 1.31 -12.24 13.05
N PRO A 118 0.90 -13.45 13.45
CA PRO A 118 1.68 -14.65 13.19
C PRO A 118 1.75 -14.92 11.68
N LEU A 119 2.96 -15.16 11.20
CA LEU A 119 3.26 -15.64 9.86
C LEU A 119 4.08 -16.92 9.99
N ASP A 120 3.86 -17.88 9.10
CA ASP A 120 4.62 -19.11 9.12
C ASP A 120 6.10 -18.84 8.81
N ALA A 121 6.97 -19.39 9.65
CA ALA A 121 8.40 -19.27 9.49
C ALA A 121 8.85 -19.91 8.17
N GLY A 122 9.79 -19.25 7.48
CA GLY A 122 10.31 -19.73 6.19
C GLY A 122 9.37 -19.48 5.00
N GLY A 123 8.22 -18.85 5.20
CA GLY A 123 7.32 -18.41 4.14
C GLY A 123 7.85 -17.21 3.35
N ARG A 124 7.33 -17.04 2.13
CA ARG A 124 7.48 -15.82 1.34
C ARG A 124 6.11 -15.18 1.19
N TYR A 125 6.06 -13.87 1.43
CA TYR A 125 4.82 -13.11 1.39
C TYR A 125 4.95 -11.86 0.53
N GLU A 126 3.85 -11.43 -0.06
CA GLU A 126 3.76 -10.23 -0.89
C GLU A 126 2.56 -9.40 -0.44
N TRP A 127 2.79 -8.11 -0.15
CA TRP A 127 1.70 -7.15 -0.11
C TRP A 127 1.41 -6.68 -1.53
N ARG A 128 0.21 -6.97 -2.02
CA ARG A 128 -0.26 -6.53 -3.33
C ARG A 128 -1.30 -5.44 -3.18
N LEU A 129 -1.10 -4.35 -3.92
CA LEU A 129 -2.05 -3.24 -3.99
C LEU A 129 -2.82 -3.27 -5.30
N SER A 130 -4.13 -3.06 -5.23
CA SER A 130 -5.01 -2.81 -6.37
C SER A 130 -5.78 -1.50 -6.19
N ILE A 131 -5.80 -0.70 -7.27
CA ILE A 131 -6.51 0.57 -7.47
C ILE A 131 -6.82 0.76 -8.94
#